data_AF-A0A9W6I8D0-F1
#
_entry.id   AF-A0A9W6I8D0-F1
#
_cell.length_a   1.000
_cell.length_b   1.000
_cell.length_c   1.000
_cell.angle_alpha   90.00
_cell.angle_beta   90.00
_cell.angle_gamma   90.00
#
_symmetry.space_group_name_H-M   'P 1'
#
loop_
_entity.id
_entity.type
_entity.pdbx_description
1 polymer ?
#
loop_
_entity_poly.entity_id
_entity_poly.type
_entity_poly.pdbx_seq_one_letter_code
_entity_poly.pdbx_strand_id
1 'polypeptide(L)' 'MLRIAQALDGVVEAAHARVSACDCGEETSCYGCLRSFRNQAHHDDLSRASAFGVLGPLTAAGGLATSRP' A
#
# COMPACT_ATOMS: atom_id res chain seq x y z
N MET A 1 6.60 11.39 -18.47
CA MET A 1 7.19 11.28 -17.11
C MET A 1 6.36 10.29 -16.30
N LEU A 2 6.82 9.06 -16.13
CA LEU A 2 6.07 8.00 -15.42
C LEU A 2 7.02 7.23 -14.47
N ARG A 3 7.82 7.95 -13.67
CA ARG A 3 8.85 7.35 -12.80
C ARG A 3 8.28 6.33 -11.80
N ILE A 4 7.07 6.57 -11.29
CA ILE A 4 6.38 5.64 -10.40
C ILE A 4 5.99 4.35 -11.13
N ALA A 5 5.51 4.44 -12.37
CA ALA A 5 5.16 3.27 -13.15
C ALA A 5 6.38 2.40 -13.50
N GLN A 6 7.55 3.03 -13.68
CA GLN A 6 8.82 2.32 -13.93
C GLN A 6 9.36 1.58 -12.69
N ALA A 7 8.86 1.91 -11.49
CA ALA A 7 9.32 1.35 -10.23
C ALA A 7 8.14 0.84 -9.39
N LEU A 8 7.03 0.46 -10.04
CA LEU A 8 5.78 0.17 -9.36
C LEU A 8 5.91 -1.03 -8.42
N ASP A 9 6.64 -2.06 -8.83
CA ASP A 9 6.93 -3.24 -8.00
C ASP A 9 7.60 -2.83 -6.67
N GLY A 10 8.68 -2.05 -6.74
CA GLY A 10 9.37 -1.56 -5.55
C GLY A 10 8.52 -0.64 -4.68
N VAL A 11 7.62 0.15 -5.29
CA VAL A 11 6.68 1.00 -4.55
C VAL A 11 5.66 0.14 -3.79
N VAL A 12 5.11 -0.89 -4.43
CA VAL A 12 4.15 -1.80 -3.81
C VAL A 12 4.81 -2.62 -2.70
N GLU A 13 6.02 -3.13 -2.92
CA GLU A 13 6.79 -3.85 -1.90
C GLU A 13 7.07 -2.98 -0.68
N ALA A 14 7.52 -1.74 -0.89
CA ALA A 14 7.76 -0.79 0.19
C ALA A 14 6.47 -0.45 0.96
N ALA A 15 5.34 -0.29 0.24
CA ALA A 15 4.04 -0.05 0.86
C ALA A 15 3.58 -1.25 1.69
N HIS A 16 3.66 -2.47 1.14
CA HIS A 16 3.29 -3.70 1.84
C HIS A 16 4.14 -3.90 3.10
N ALA A 17 5.46 -3.71 3.00
CA ALA A 17 6.39 -3.79 4.14
C ALA A 17 6.08 -2.75 5.22
N ARG A 18 5.70 -1.53 4.83
CA ARG A 18 5.36 -0.46 5.78
C ARG A 18 4.08 -0.77 6.56
N VAL A 19 3.06 -1.32 5.90
CA VAL A 19 1.79 -1.70 6.53
C VAL A 19 1.97 -2.93 7.42
N SER A 20 2.79 -3.90 6.99
CA SER A 20 3.07 -5.13 7.75
C SER A 20 3.88 -4.88 9.02
N ALA A 21 4.83 -3.93 9.00
CA ALA A 21 5.68 -3.60 10.14
C ALA A 21 5.07 -2.60 11.13
N CYS A 22 3.90 -2.03 10.82
CA CYS A 22 3.23 -1.09 11.71
C CYS A 22 2.48 -1.83 12.83
N ASP A 23 2.44 -1.24 14.02
CA ASP A 23 1.85 -1.80 15.25
C ASP A 23 0.50 -1.14 15.63
N CYS A 24 -0.05 -0.27 14.79
CA CYS A 24 -1.38 0.30 15.04
C CYS A 24 -2.48 -0.77 14.92
N GLY A 25 -3.68 -0.51 15.47
CA GLY A 25 -4.80 -1.45 15.38
C GLY A 25 -5.09 -1.87 13.93
N GLU A 26 -5.40 -3.15 13.71
CA GLU A 26 -5.64 -3.72 12.37
C GLU A 26 -6.79 -3.03 11.63
N GLU A 27 -7.87 -2.72 12.36
CA GLU A 27 -9.04 -1.99 11.86
C GLU A 27 -8.84 -0.47 11.75
N THR A 28 -7.63 0.01 12.04
CA THR A 28 -7.32 1.45 12.09
C THR A 28 -6.16 1.81 11.17
N SER A 29 -5.81 3.08 11.13
CA SER A 29 -4.64 3.60 10.42
C SER A 29 -3.95 4.69 11.23
N CYS A 30 -2.66 4.90 10.97
CA CYS A 30 -1.87 5.96 11.59
C CYS A 30 -1.01 6.68 10.54
N TYR A 31 -0.37 7.79 10.93
CA TYR A 31 0.56 8.52 10.06
C TYR A 31 1.84 7.72 9.76
N GLY A 32 2.10 6.66 10.52
CA GLY A 32 3.18 5.71 10.30
C GLY A 32 2.90 4.68 9.20
N CYS A 33 1.65 4.51 8.73
CA CYS A 33 1.33 3.55 7.68
C CYS A 33 0.58 4.19 6.51
N LEU A 34 -0.68 4.59 6.71
CA LEU A 34 -1.59 4.99 5.64
C LEU A 34 -2.01 6.46 5.68
N ARG A 35 -2.01 7.09 6.86
CA ARG A 35 -2.48 8.47 7.00
C ARG A 35 -1.44 9.46 6.51
N SER A 36 -1.91 10.47 5.81
CA SER A 36 -1.18 11.66 5.42
C SER A 36 -2.10 12.87 5.53
N PHE A 37 -1.54 14.08 5.51
CA PHE A 37 -2.38 15.29 5.46
C PHE A 37 -3.24 15.35 4.20
N ARG A 38 -2.79 14.75 3.09
CA ARG A 38 -3.51 14.79 1.81
C ARG A 38 -4.75 13.91 1.78
N ASN A 39 -4.81 12.85 2.59
CA ASN A 39 -5.94 11.93 2.64
C ASN A 39 -6.77 12.07 3.93
N GLN A 40 -6.70 13.24 4.59
CA GLN A 40 -7.38 13.48 5.87
C GLN A 40 -8.88 13.20 5.85
N ALA A 41 -9.56 13.55 4.75
CA ALA A 41 -10.99 13.32 4.58
C ALA A 41 -11.39 11.82 4.60
N HIS A 42 -10.44 10.91 4.45
CA HIS A 42 -10.66 9.46 4.39
C HIS A 42 -10.06 8.71 5.59
N HIS A 43 -9.56 9.40 6.62
CA HIS A 43 -8.87 8.75 7.74
C HIS A 43 -9.72 7.71 8.47
N ASP A 44 -11.04 7.89 8.46
CA ASP A 44 -12.01 6.98 9.10
C ASP A 44 -12.37 5.78 8.22
N ASP A 45 -12.08 5.85 6.91
CA ASP A 45 -12.28 4.75 5.96
C ASP A 45 -11.05 3.82 5.83
N LEU A 46 -9.91 4.22 6.42
CA LEU A 46 -8.63 3.53 6.25
C LEU A 46 -8.39 2.46 7.33
N SER A 47 -8.22 1.21 6.87
CA SER A 47 -7.85 0.05 7.69
C SER A 47 -6.47 -0.51 7.28
N ARG A 48 -5.62 -0.81 8.27
CA ARG A 48 -4.33 -1.47 8.07
C ARG A 48 -4.50 -2.87 7.49
N ALA A 49 -5.46 -3.64 8.00
CA ALA A 49 -5.73 -4.99 7.53
C ALA A 49 -6.19 -5.00 6.06
N SER A 50 -7.10 -4.09 5.69
CA SER A 50 -7.57 -3.99 4.30
C SER A 50 -6.42 -3.61 3.34
N ALA A 51 -5.58 -2.64 3.73
CA ALA A 51 -4.43 -2.26 2.91
C ALA A 51 -3.43 -3.40 2.76
N PHE A 52 -3.15 -4.15 3.83
CA PHE A 52 -2.28 -5.33 3.79
C PHE A 52 -2.83 -6.38 2.81
N GLY A 53 -4.11 -6.69 2.90
CA GLY A 53 -4.78 -7.66 2.02
C GLY A 53 -4.79 -7.25 0.54
N VAL A 54 -4.88 -5.94 0.25
CA VAL A 54 -4.81 -5.43 -1.13
C VAL A 54 -3.38 -5.41 -1.66
N LEU A 55 -2.40 -5.01 -0.84
CA LEU A 55 -1.01 -4.84 -1.27
C LEU A 55 -0.26 -6.18 -1.44
N GLY A 56 -0.55 -7.18 -0.61
CA GLY A 56 0.13 -8.47 -0.64
C GLY A 56 0.11 -9.14 -2.03
N PRO A 57 -1.07 -9.33 -2.65
CA PRO A 57 -1.18 -9.88 -4.00
C PRO A 57 -0.50 -9.04 -5.08
N LEU A 58 -0.29 -7.74 -4.87
CA LEU A 58 0.31 -6.85 -5.87
C LEU A 58 1.85 -6.84 -5.82
N THR A 59 2.47 -7.46 -4.81
CA THR A 59 3.93 -7.64 -4.76
C THR A 59 4.39 -8.50 -5.95
N ALA A 60 5.67 -8.42 -6.34
CA ALA A 60 6.20 -9.07 -7.54
C ALA A 60 5.94 -10.61 -7.61
N ALA A 61 5.61 -11.24 -6.49
CA ALA A 61 5.21 -12.64 -6.41
C ALA A 61 3.74 -12.92 -6.84
N GLY A 62 2.87 -11.90 -6.91
CA GLY A 62 1.41 -12.05 -7.07
C GLY A 62 0.76 -11.35 -8.28
N GLY A 63 1.52 -10.59 -9.07
CA GLY A 63 1.10 -10.22 -10.42
C GLY A 63 0.75 -8.75 -10.64
N LEU A 64 1.79 -7.94 -10.80
CA LEU A 64 1.77 -6.87 -11.81
C LEU A 64 2.43 -7.33 -13.12
N ALA A 65 2.21 -8.59 -13.50
CA ALA A 65 2.51 -9.06 -14.84
C ALA A 65 1.58 -8.31 -15.80
N THR A 66 2.03 -7.14 -16.23
CA THR A 66 1.45 -6.38 -17.32
C THR A 66 1.41 -7.30 -18.53
N SER A 67 0.20 -7.73 -18.90
CA SER A 67 -0.09 -8.20 -20.24
C SER A 67 0.48 -7.18 -21.23
N ARG A 68 1.57 -7.56 -21.88
CA ARG A 68 2.22 -6.79 -22.95
C ARG A 68 1.88 -7.46 -24.28
N PRO A 69 1.14 -6.82 -25.21
CA PRO A 69 1.38 -7.05 -26.63
C PRO A 69 2.72 -6.43 -27.06
#